data_AF-B9XCS5-F1
#
_entry.id   AF-B9XCS5-F1
#
_cell.length_a   1.000
_cell.length_b   1.000
_cell.length_c   1.000
_cell.angle_alpha   90.00
_cell.angle_beta   90.00
_cell.angle_gamma   90.00
#
_symmetry.space_group_name_H-M   'P 1'
#
loop_
_entity.id
_entity.type
_entity.pdbx_description
1 polymer ?
#
loop_
_entity_poly.entity_id
_entity_poly.type
_entity_poly.pdbx_seq_one_letter_code
_entity_poly.pdbx_strand_id
1 'polypeptide(L)'
;MIKDHGRITILAILIWLASNSPAHAATNSSSLTHHLSQLKHPPDFTAIIQPPFVVLGDESPAEVQLHATRTVKFAVDQLKQLYFTNDPPETINIWLFKDATSYTNHARSLFGDTPTTKFGYYSSQPPKHG
;
A
#
# COMPACT_ATOMS: atom_id res chain seq x y z
N MET A 1 46.44 -41.18 -29.62
CA MET A 1 45.97 -41.04 -31.01
C MET A 1 44.47 -41.33 -31.03
N ILE A 2 43.63 -40.33 -31.35
CA ILE A 2 42.18 -40.37 -31.69
C ILE A 2 41.23 -40.68 -30.51
N LYS A 3 40.20 -39.90 -30.15
CA LYS A 3 39.67 -38.60 -30.60
C LYS A 3 38.86 -37.99 -29.44
N ASP A 4 38.97 -36.69 -29.33
CA ASP A 4 38.17 -35.78 -28.52
C ASP A 4 36.71 -35.72 -29.04
N HIS A 5 35.72 -35.88 -28.15
CA HIS A 5 34.32 -35.52 -28.38
C HIS A 5 33.69 -35.06 -27.06
N GLY A 6 33.56 -33.74 -26.95
CA GLY A 6 33.00 -33.04 -25.81
C GLY A 6 31.57 -33.41 -25.48
N ARG A 7 31.28 -33.35 -24.18
CA ARG A 7 29.94 -33.11 -23.64
C ARG A 7 30.06 -32.07 -22.53
N ILE A 8 29.82 -30.83 -22.93
CA ILE A 8 29.47 -29.71 -22.07
C ILE A 8 28.08 -30.01 -21.50
N THR A 9 27.92 -30.07 -20.18
CA THR A 9 26.60 -29.80 -19.58
C THR A 9 26.80 -29.00 -18.30
N ILE A 10 26.18 -27.84 -18.34
CA ILE A 10 26.39 -26.65 -17.54
C ILE A 10 25.80 -26.81 -16.14
N LEU A 11 26.54 -26.25 -15.19
CA LEU A 11 26.19 -25.90 -13.82
C LEU A 11 24.71 -25.45 -13.69
N ALA A 12 23.91 -26.16 -12.89
CA ALA A 12 22.58 -25.70 -12.51
C ALA A 12 22.70 -24.48 -11.57
N ILE A 13 22.68 -23.29 -12.14
CA ILE A 13 22.56 -22.03 -11.40
C ILE A 13 21.09 -21.93 -10.95
N LEU A 14 20.87 -22.08 -9.65
CA LEU A 14 19.63 -21.71 -8.95
C LEU A 14 19.35 -20.22 -9.19
N ILE A 15 18.55 -19.92 -10.20
CA ILE A 15 17.99 -18.59 -10.42
C ILE A 15 16.82 -18.41 -9.44
N TRP A 16 17.13 -17.92 -8.24
CA TRP A 16 16.19 -17.13 -7.44
C TRP A 16 16.31 -15.68 -7.93
N LEU A 17 15.71 -15.37 -9.08
CA LEU A 17 15.63 -13.98 -9.55
C LEU A 17 14.39 -13.34 -8.91
N ALA A 18 14.69 -12.50 -7.90
CA ALA A 18 13.75 -11.66 -7.18
C ALA A 18 12.76 -10.94 -8.12
N SER A 19 11.48 -11.13 -7.86
CA SER A 19 10.41 -10.32 -8.45
C SER A 19 10.32 -8.93 -7.79
N ASN A 20 11.44 -8.23 -7.62
CA ASN A 20 11.46 -6.82 -7.24
C ASN A 20 12.17 -6.01 -8.34
N SER A 21 11.53 -5.94 -9.51
CA SER A 21 12.03 -5.07 -10.59
C SER A 21 11.62 -3.61 -10.33
N PRO A 22 12.55 -2.64 -10.43
CA PRO A 22 12.24 -1.21 -10.24
C PRO A 22 11.19 -0.68 -11.24
N ALA A 23 11.02 -1.35 -12.38
CA ALA A 23 9.97 -1.04 -13.35
C ALA A 23 8.55 -1.22 -12.77
N HIS A 24 8.30 -2.25 -11.95
CA HIS A 24 6.98 -2.46 -11.32
C HIS A 24 6.73 -1.41 -10.23
N ALA A 25 7.75 -1.05 -9.44
CA ALA A 25 7.62 0.00 -8.43
C ALA A 25 7.36 1.38 -9.05
N ALA A 26 8.00 1.72 -10.18
CA ALA A 26 7.80 2.97 -10.89
C ALA A 26 6.38 3.08 -11.51
N THR A 27 5.88 2.00 -12.11
CA THR A 27 4.50 1.95 -12.64
C THR A 27 3.46 2.06 -11.52
N ASN A 28 3.73 1.48 -10.35
CA ASN A 28 2.87 1.58 -9.18
C ASN A 28 2.81 3.03 -8.64
N SER A 29 3.94 3.73 -8.57
CA SER A 29 3.94 5.14 -8.10
C SER A 29 3.18 6.09 -9.03
N SER A 30 3.30 5.92 -10.36
CA SER A 30 2.55 6.73 -11.32
C SER A 30 1.04 6.48 -11.26
N SER A 31 0.62 5.22 -11.13
CA SER A 31 -0.79 4.85 -10.98
C SER A 31 -1.37 5.35 -9.65
N LEU A 32 -0.60 5.27 -8.55
CA LEU A 32 -0.99 5.82 -7.26
C LEU A 32 -1.09 7.36 -7.26
N THR A 33 -0.23 8.04 -8.02
CA THR A 33 -0.30 9.50 -8.16
C THR A 33 -1.57 9.92 -8.90
N HIS A 34 -1.91 9.21 -9.98
CA HIS A 34 -3.17 9.40 -10.70
C HIS A 34 -4.38 9.05 -9.82
N HIS A 35 -4.32 7.99 -9.03
CA HIS A 35 -5.37 7.62 -8.09
C HIS A 35 -5.57 8.72 -7.03
N LEU A 36 -4.48 9.22 -6.43
CA LEU A 36 -4.55 10.29 -5.43
C LEU A 36 -5.15 11.58 -6.00
N SER A 37 -4.86 11.95 -7.25
CA SER A 37 -5.42 13.16 -7.85
C SER A 37 -6.94 13.09 -8.09
N GLN A 38 -7.50 11.88 -8.16
CA GLN A 38 -8.94 11.64 -8.31
C GLN A 38 -9.64 11.42 -6.96
N LEU A 39 -8.88 11.14 -5.90
CA LEU A 39 -9.41 10.86 -4.58
C LEU A 39 -9.86 12.15 -3.90
N LYS A 40 -11.15 12.23 -3.60
CA LYS A 40 -11.69 13.33 -2.79
C LYS A 40 -11.38 13.09 -1.32
N HIS A 41 -10.79 14.09 -0.66
CA HIS A 41 -10.53 14.08 0.76
C HIS A 41 -10.64 15.49 1.35
N PRO A 42 -10.89 15.61 2.66
CA PRO A 42 -10.94 16.92 3.31
C PRO A 42 -9.61 17.67 3.20
N PRO A 43 -9.62 19.01 3.14
CA PRO A 43 -8.43 19.82 2.89
C PRO A 43 -7.40 19.80 4.04
N ASP A 44 -7.83 19.41 5.24
CA ASP A 44 -6.99 19.26 6.42
C ASP A 44 -6.28 17.90 6.51
N PHE A 45 -6.54 16.98 5.57
CA PHE A 45 -5.85 15.70 5.51
C PHE A 45 -4.51 15.82 4.80
N THR A 46 -3.49 15.22 5.40
CA THR A 46 -2.23 14.92 4.71
C THR A 46 -2.38 13.62 3.93
N ALA A 47 -2.00 13.62 2.66
CA ALA A 47 -1.96 12.44 1.82
C ALA A 47 -0.52 12.04 1.47
N ILE A 48 -0.15 10.78 1.77
CA ILE A 48 1.18 10.20 1.52
C ILE A 48 1.03 8.98 0.61
N ILE A 49 1.75 8.98 -0.52
CA ILE A 49 1.88 7.80 -1.37
C ILE A 49 2.88 6.84 -0.70
N GLN A 50 2.40 5.68 -0.26
CA GLN A 50 3.20 4.65 0.38
C GLN A 50 2.90 3.31 -0.29
N PRO A 51 3.56 2.99 -1.43
CA PRO A 51 3.18 1.85 -2.26
C PRO A 51 3.09 0.54 -1.46
N PRO A 52 2.05 -0.31 -1.70
CA PRO A 52 1.05 -0.19 -2.77
C PRO A 52 -0.18 0.67 -2.41
N PHE A 53 -0.12 1.49 -1.36
CA PHE A 53 -1.26 2.22 -0.81
C PHE A 53 -1.09 3.74 -0.89
N VAL A 54 -2.21 4.43 -0.65
CA VAL A 54 -2.23 5.84 -0.27
C VAL A 54 -2.67 5.92 1.19
N VAL A 55 -1.94 6.67 2.01
CA VAL A 55 -2.28 6.95 3.41
C VAL A 55 -2.80 8.38 3.51
N LEU A 56 -3.97 8.56 4.11
CA LEU A 56 -4.56 9.86 4.38
C LEU A 56 -4.77 10.01 5.89
N GLY A 57 -4.39 11.13 6.48
CA GLY A 57 -4.69 11.38 7.90
C GLY A 57 -4.82 12.84 8.30
N ASP A 58 -5.55 13.08 9.39
CA ASP A 58 -5.88 14.42 9.93
C ASP A 58 -4.95 14.88 11.06
N GLU A 59 -3.82 14.19 11.22
CA GLU A 59 -2.71 14.65 12.06
C GLU A 59 -1.80 15.63 11.30
N SER A 60 -0.76 16.13 11.97
CA SER A 60 0.25 16.94 11.28
C SER A 60 0.94 16.12 10.17
N PRO A 61 1.44 16.77 9.10
CA PRO A 61 2.10 16.06 8.02
C PRO A 61 3.28 15.18 8.47
N ALA A 62 4.00 15.60 9.52
CA ALA A 62 5.11 14.85 10.08
C ALA A 62 4.66 13.56 10.76
N GLU A 63 3.56 13.60 11.52
CA GLU A 63 2.99 12.42 12.18
C GLU A 63 2.41 11.46 11.13
N VAL A 64 1.66 11.96 10.14
CA VAL A 64 1.12 11.10 9.07
C VAL A 64 2.24 10.41 8.30
N GLN A 65 3.33 11.11 7.97
CA GLN A 65 4.51 10.51 7.35
C GLN A 65 5.17 9.46 8.26
N LEU A 66 5.26 9.72 9.56
CA LEU A 66 5.82 8.78 10.53
C LEU A 66 4.98 7.50 10.60
N HIS A 67 3.65 7.61 10.69
CA HIS A 67 2.74 6.47 10.72
C HIS A 67 2.75 5.68 9.41
N ALA A 68 2.74 6.38 8.27
CA ALA A 68 2.83 5.75 6.95
C ALA A 68 4.11 4.90 6.80
N THR A 69 5.25 5.42 7.23
CA THR A 69 6.56 4.77 7.03
C THR A 69 6.89 3.73 8.10
N ARG A 70 6.55 3.98 9.37
CA ARG A 70 6.96 3.10 10.49
C ARG A 70 5.92 2.09 10.93
N THR A 71 4.64 2.36 10.66
CA THR A 71 3.56 1.46 11.08
C THR A 71 2.93 0.78 9.88
N VAL A 72 2.38 1.57 8.94
CA VAL A 72 1.64 1.05 7.78
C VAL A 72 2.58 0.24 6.89
N LYS A 73 3.67 0.84 6.40
CA LYS A 73 4.62 0.14 5.53
C LYS A 73 5.15 -1.14 6.17
N PHE A 74 5.54 -1.07 7.45
CA PHE A 74 6.06 -2.23 8.17
C PHE A 74 5.04 -3.38 8.21
N ALA A 75 3.80 -3.10 8.65
CA ALA A 75 2.76 -4.12 8.73
C ALA A 75 2.44 -4.72 7.35
N VAL A 76 2.39 -3.87 6.32
CA VAL A 76 2.15 -4.27 4.93
C VAL A 76 3.24 -5.18 4.41
N ASP A 77 4.51 -4.82 4.60
CA ASP A 77 5.63 -5.62 4.12
C ASP A 77 5.59 -7.02 4.76
N GLN A 78 5.29 -7.11 6.07
CA GLN A 78 5.14 -8.38 6.78
C GLN A 78 3.94 -9.20 6.26
N LEU A 79 2.77 -8.58 6.12
CA LEU A 79 1.57 -9.26 5.62
C LEU A 79 1.77 -9.77 4.20
N LYS A 80 2.41 -8.99 3.32
CA LYS A 80 2.72 -9.40 1.95
C LYS A 80 3.61 -10.63 1.94
N GLN A 81 4.68 -10.64 2.73
CA GLN A 81 5.59 -11.78 2.83
C GLN A 81 4.91 -13.06 3.31
N LEU A 82 3.93 -12.94 4.21
CA LEU A 82 3.26 -14.08 4.82
C LEU A 82 2.09 -14.63 3.99
N TYR A 83 1.35 -13.74 3.30
CA TYR A 83 0.03 -14.09 2.75
C TYR A 83 -0.12 -13.85 1.25
N PHE A 84 0.80 -13.15 0.59
CA PHE A 84 0.63 -12.73 -0.80
C PHE A 84 1.78 -13.20 -1.69
N THR A 85 1.45 -13.97 -2.73
CA THR A 85 2.40 -14.32 -3.79
C THR A 85 2.63 -13.15 -4.75
N ASN A 86 1.60 -12.33 -4.98
CA ASN A 86 1.64 -11.16 -5.85
C ASN A 86 0.96 -9.97 -5.15
N ASP A 87 1.28 -8.77 -5.59
CA ASP A 87 0.61 -7.56 -5.10
C ASP A 87 -0.89 -7.59 -5.45
N PRO A 88 -1.77 -7.14 -4.54
CA PRO A 88 -3.19 -7.03 -4.85
C PRO A 88 -3.40 -6.02 -6.00
N PRO A 89 -4.32 -6.31 -6.93
CA PRO A 89 -4.53 -5.47 -8.11
C PRO A 89 -5.25 -4.16 -7.79
N GLU A 90 -5.96 -4.10 -6.66
CA GLU A 90 -6.73 -2.95 -6.22
C GLU A 90 -5.88 -2.02 -5.33
N THR A 91 -5.94 -0.72 -5.60
CA THR A 91 -5.37 0.30 -4.72
C THR A 91 -6.27 0.50 -3.50
N ILE A 92 -5.76 0.19 -2.31
CA ILE A 92 -6.44 0.48 -1.05
C ILE A 92 -5.99 1.84 -0.50
N ASN A 93 -6.96 2.61 0.00
CA ASN A 93 -6.72 3.84 0.73
C ASN A 93 -6.77 3.55 2.24
N ILE A 94 -5.76 4.00 2.98
CA ILE A 94 -5.70 3.87 4.42
C ILE A 94 -6.02 5.22 5.03
N TRP A 95 -7.15 5.32 5.72
CA TRP A 95 -7.58 6.51 6.43
C TRP A 95 -7.19 6.39 7.91
N LEU A 96 -6.25 7.23 8.35
CA LEU A 96 -5.78 7.32 9.72
C LEU A 96 -6.42 8.53 10.39
N PHE A 97 -7.09 8.29 11.51
CA PHE A 97 -7.76 9.34 12.27
C PHE A 97 -7.04 9.55 13.60
N LYS A 98 -6.73 10.80 13.94
CA LYS A 98 -5.89 11.17 15.08
C LYS A 98 -6.40 10.69 16.44
N ASP A 99 -7.73 10.60 16.57
CA ASP A 99 -8.38 10.20 17.81
C ASP A 99 -9.78 9.62 17.55
N ALA A 100 -10.42 9.11 18.62
CA ALA A 100 -11.73 8.48 18.54
C ALA A 100 -12.86 9.43 18.07
N THR A 101 -12.74 10.73 18.39
CA THR A 101 -13.72 11.74 17.98
C THR A 101 -13.57 12.01 16.48
N SER A 102 -12.34 12.22 16.02
CA SER A 102 -12.00 12.33 14.60
C SER A 102 -12.50 11.13 13.83
N TYR A 103 -12.17 9.91 14.29
CA TYR A 103 -12.60 8.67 13.66
C TYR A 103 -14.12 8.59 13.48
N THR A 104 -14.88 8.85 14.55
CA THR A 104 -16.33 8.74 14.51
C THR A 104 -16.94 9.80 13.58
N ASN A 105 -16.43 11.04 13.64
CA ASN A 105 -16.92 12.14 12.82
C ASN A 105 -16.62 11.93 11.34
N HIS A 106 -15.39 11.54 11.02
CA HIS A 106 -14.98 11.32 9.63
C HIS A 106 -15.55 10.02 9.05
N ALA A 107 -15.69 8.94 9.81
CA ALA A 107 -16.41 7.76 9.34
C ALA A 107 -17.84 8.10 8.91
N ARG A 108 -18.51 8.96 9.68
CA ARG A 108 -19.83 9.47 9.34
C ARG A 108 -19.83 10.41 8.16
N SER A 109 -18.97 11.43 8.14
CA SER A 109 -19.00 12.44 7.09
C SER A 109 -18.51 11.90 5.75
N LEU A 110 -17.45 11.10 5.74
CA LEU A 110 -16.86 10.56 4.52
C LEU A 110 -17.64 9.35 4.00
N PHE A 111 -18.04 8.42 4.86
CA PHE A 111 -18.62 7.13 4.42
C PHE A 111 -20.11 6.99 4.73
N GLY A 112 -20.70 7.93 5.50
CA GLY A 112 -22.06 7.80 5.98
C GLY A 112 -22.23 6.64 6.96
N ASP A 113 -21.17 6.28 7.68
CA ASP A 113 -21.14 5.13 8.58
C ASP A 113 -21.11 5.56 10.05
N THR A 114 -21.53 4.67 10.95
CA THR A 114 -21.35 4.83 12.39
C THR A 114 -20.58 3.61 12.90
N PRO A 115 -19.26 3.74 13.13
CA PRO A 115 -18.42 2.63 13.54
C PRO A 115 -18.94 1.94 14.80
N THR A 116 -18.99 0.62 14.77
CA THR A 116 -19.38 -0.21 15.92
C THR A 116 -18.18 -0.68 16.74
N THR A 117 -16.96 -0.51 16.21
CA THR A 117 -15.71 -0.81 16.91
C THR A 117 -14.79 0.39 16.93
N LYS A 118 -13.89 0.45 17.91
CA LYS A 118 -12.88 1.51 18.03
C LYS A 118 -11.58 1.23 17.27
N PHE A 119 -11.46 0.07 16.62
CA PHE A 119 -10.19 -0.42 16.06
C PHE A 119 -10.08 -0.18 14.55
N GLY A 120 -11.07 0.42 13.92
CA GLY A 120 -11.17 0.54 12.47
C GLY A 120 -11.96 -0.59 11.83
N TYR A 121 -12.18 -0.47 10.52
CA TYR A 121 -12.84 -1.48 9.68
C TYR A 121 -12.40 -1.30 8.23
N TYR A 122 -12.71 -2.31 7.42
CA TYR A 122 -12.57 -2.25 5.97
C TYR A 122 -13.93 -1.91 5.33
N SER A 123 -13.92 -0.99 4.37
CA SER A 123 -15.06 -0.68 3.50
C SER A 123 -14.63 -0.84 2.04
N SER A 124 -15.40 -1.59 1.26
CA SER A 124 -15.26 -1.65 -0.19
C SER A 124 -15.97 -0.49 -0.91
N GLN A 125 -16.69 0.35 -0.17
CA GLN A 125 -17.35 1.53 -0.71
C GLN A 125 -16.41 2.74 -0.63
N PRO A 126 -16.29 3.55 -1.70
CA PRO A 126 -15.53 4.79 -1.67
C PRO A 126 -16.21 5.84 -0.76
N PRO A 127 -15.49 6.90 -0.35
CA PRO A 127 -16.11 8.04 0.33
C PRO A 127 -17.27 8.62 -0.49
N LYS A 128 -18.39 8.89 0.17
CA LYS A 128 -19.58 9.55 -0.39
C LYS A 128 -19.37 11.06 -0.53
N HIS A 129 -18.57 11.64 0.36
CA HIS A 129 -18.29 13.07 0.43
C HIS A 129 -16.79 13.30 0.63
N GLY A 130 -16.30 14.46 0.19
CA GLY A 130 -14.94 14.92 0.38
C GLY A 130 -14.90 16.41 0.70
#